data_AF-A0A1W1UVM4-F1
#
_entry.id   AF-A0A1W1UVM4-F1
#
_cell.length_a   1.000
_cell.length_b   1.000
_cell.length_c   1.000
_cell.angle_alpha   90.00
_cell.angle_beta   90.00
_cell.angle_gamma   90.00
#
_symmetry.space_group_name_H-M   'P 1'
#
loop_
_entity.id
_entity.type
_entity.pdbx_description
1 polymer ?
#
loop_
_entity_poly.entity_id
_entity_poly.type
_entity_poly.pdbx_seq_one_letter_code
_entity_poly.pdbx_strand_id
1 'polypeptide(L)' 'MNEEKTSEAQRKASRKWEQNNKERNYYLTLRRSARNFIRNHATEEDLEELKTLIEERYKD' A
#
# COMPACT_ATOMS: atom_id res chain seq x y z
N MET A 1 18.93 6.76 22.49
CA MET A 1 18.61 5.46 21.88
C MET A 1 17.11 5.30 21.92
N ASN A 2 16.44 5.11 20.78
CA ASN A 2 15.01 4.80 20.78
C ASN A 2 14.86 3.34 21.22
N GLU A 3 14.34 3.14 22.43
CA GLU A 3 13.91 1.82 22.87
C GLU A 3 12.84 1.30 21.92
N GLU A 4 13.11 0.14 21.33
CA GLU A 4 12.15 -0.53 20.47
C GLU A 4 10.97 -1.03 21.31
N LYS A 5 9.83 -0.34 21.23
CA LYS A 5 8.59 -0.66 21.99
C LYS A 5 8.01 -2.05 21.71
N THR A 6 8.47 -2.72 20.65
CA THR A 6 7.92 -4.01 20.19
C THR A 6 8.93 -5.12 20.41
N SER A 7 8.57 -6.09 21.25
CA SER A 7 9.41 -7.25 21.55
C SER A 7 9.73 -8.08 20.31
N GLU A 8 10.84 -8.83 20.33
CA GLU A 8 11.18 -9.76 19.26
C GLU A 8 10.10 -10.81 19.00
N ALA A 9 9.42 -11.27 20.06
CA ALA A 9 8.33 -12.24 19.94
C ALA A 9 7.15 -11.67 19.14
N GLN A 10 6.76 -10.42 19.43
CA GLN A 10 5.71 -9.72 18.67
C GLN A 10 6.13 -9.52 17.20
N ARG A 11 7.39 -9.17 16.95
CA ARG A 11 7.92 -9.04 15.57
C ARG A 11 7.85 -10.36 14.80
N LYS A 12 8.24 -11.47 15.43
CA LYS A 12 8.16 -12.81 14.82
C LYS A 12 6.72 -13.21 14.53
N ALA A 13 5.80 -12.92 15.45
CA ALA A 13 4.38 -13.17 15.25
C ALA A 13 3.79 -12.34 14.09
N SER A 14 4.10 -11.04 14.03
CA SER A 14 3.70 -10.17 12.92
C SER A 14 4.24 -10.68 11.58
N ARG A 15 5.53 -11.02 11.50
CA ARG A 15 6.13 -11.57 10.27
C ARG A 15 5.45 -12.87 9.83
N LYS A 16 5.12 -13.77 10.76
CA LYS A 16 4.42 -15.02 10.44
C LYS A 16 3.02 -14.75 9.91
N TRP A 17 2.30 -13.81 10.53
CA TRP A 17 0.99 -13.40 10.05
C TRP A 17 1.08 -12.75 8.65
N GLU A 18 2.07 -11.89 8.42
CA GLU A 18 2.32 -11.26 7.12
C GLU A 18 2.64 -12.29 6.03
N GLN A 19 3.44 -13.31 6.34
CA GLN A 19 3.74 -14.41 5.42
C GLN A 19 2.50 -15.23 5.05
N ASN A 20 1.56 -15.39 5.96
CA ASN A 20 0.30 -16.09 5.70
C ASN A 20 -0.74 -15.20 4.99
N ASN A 21 -0.54 -13.88 4.98
CA ASN A 21 -1.47 -12.89 4.41
C ASN A 21 -0.81 -12.04 3.31
N LYS A 22 0.12 -12.64 2.56
CA LYS A 22 0.92 -11.94 1.54
C LYS A 22 0.08 -11.16 0.55
N GLU A 23 -0.95 -11.78 -0.01
CA GLU A 23 -1.84 -11.15 -1.01
C GLU A 23 -2.59 -9.96 -0.42
N ARG A 24 -3.18 -10.12 0.77
CA ARG A 24 -3.88 -9.04 1.46
C ARG A 24 -2.95 -7.87 1.78
N ASN A 25 -1.74 -8.17 2.25
CA ASN A 25 -0.74 -7.14 2.55
C ASN A 25 -0.23 -6.44 1.30
N TYR A 26 -0.06 -7.18 0.21
CA TYR A 26 0.30 -6.63 -1.08
C TYR A 26 -0.78 -5.67 -1.58
N TYR A 27 -2.05 -6.08 -1.55
CA TYR A 27 -3.19 -5.23 -1.88
C TYR A 27 -3.22 -3.94 -1.03
N LEU A 28 -3.04 -4.05 0.29
CA LEU A 28 -3.04 -2.89 1.18
C LEU A 28 -1.86 -1.95 0.91
N THR A 29 -0.68 -2.51 0.61
CA THR A 29 0.51 -1.75 0.24
C THR A 29 0.26 -0.96 -1.04
N LEU A 30 -0.20 -1.62 -2.10
CA LEU A 30 -0.56 -0.95 -3.36
C LEU A 30 -1.58 0.17 -3.13
N ARG A 31 -2.66 -0.13 -2.39
CA ARG A 31 -3.71 0.85 -2.11
C ARG A 31 -3.19 2.05 -1.31
N ARG A 32 -2.28 1.84 -0.35
CA ARG A 32 -1.67 2.93 0.42
C ARG A 32 -0.74 3.76 -0.44
N SER A 33 0.12 3.12 -1.22
CA SER A 33 1.07 3.78 -2.11
C SER A 33 0.35 4.61 -3.16
N ALA A 34 -0.66 4.05 -3.82
CA ALA A 34 -1.49 4.79 -4.79
C ALA A 34 -2.14 6.03 -4.18
N ARG A 35 -2.76 5.91 -2.99
CA ARG A 35 -3.33 7.07 -2.29
C ARG A 35 -2.29 8.14 -1.97
N ASN A 36 -1.10 7.74 -1.55
CA ASN A 36 -0.03 8.69 -1.23
C ASN A 36 0.49 9.39 -2.48
N PHE A 37 0.69 8.64 -3.56
CA PHE A 37 1.14 9.17 -4.84
C PHE A 37 0.15 10.22 -5.37
N ILE A 38 -1.12 9.86 -5.51
CA ILE A 38 -2.19 10.75 -5.98
C ILE A 38 -2.29 12.03 -5.13
N ARG A 39 -2.10 11.95 -3.81
CA ARG A 39 -2.23 13.11 -2.92
C ARG A 39 -1.03 14.04 -2.91
N ASN A 40 0.17 13.48 -2.95
CA ASN A 40 1.38 14.20 -2.52
C ASN A 40 2.46 14.29 -3.61
N HIS A 41 2.36 13.51 -4.69
CA HIS A 41 3.45 13.37 -5.66
C HIS A 41 3.00 13.49 -7.12
N ALA A 42 1.77 13.11 -7.44
CA ALA A 42 1.27 13.09 -8.80
C ALA A 42 1.26 14.49 -9.43
N THR A 43 1.73 14.57 -10.67
CA THR A 43 1.58 15.74 -11.53
C THR A 43 0.18 15.79 -12.14
N GLU A 44 -0.16 16.88 -12.81
CA GLU A 44 -1.45 17.00 -13.51
C GLU A 44 -1.60 15.92 -14.61
N GLU A 45 -0.55 15.65 -15.36
CA GLU A 45 -0.52 14.60 -16.39
C GLU A 45 -0.76 13.21 -15.79
N ASP A 46 -0.09 12.88 -14.67
CA ASP A 46 -0.30 11.61 -13.95
C ASP A 46 -1.75 11.46 -13.51
N LEU A 47 -2.39 12.54 -13.03
CA LEU A 47 -3.77 12.50 -12.56
C LEU A 47 -4.77 12.25 -13.69
N GLU A 48 -4.55 12.84 -14.87
CA GLU A 48 -5.40 12.60 -16.04
C GLU A 48 -5.22 11.18 -16.61
N GLU A 49 -3.99 10.66 -16.65
CA GLU A 49 -3.75 9.26 -17.00
C GLU A 49 -4.45 8.32 -16.02
N LEU A 50 -4.28 8.54 -14.71
CA LEU A 50 -4.90 7.69 -13.69
C LEU A 50 -6.43 7.74 -13.73
N LYS A 51 -7.05 8.89 -14.03
CA LYS A 51 -8.51 8.97 -14.26
C LYS A 51 -8.93 8.07 -15.42
N THR A 52 -8.22 8.14 -16.55
CA THR A 52 -8.52 7.32 -17.73
C THR A 52 -8.44 5.83 -17.40
N LEU A 53 -7.36 5.40 -16.74
CA LEU A 53 -7.19 4.00 -16.32
C LEU A 53 -8.30 3.53 -15.35
N ILE A 54 -8.77 4.41 -14.46
CA ILE A 54 -9.90 4.11 -13.55
C ILE A 54 -11.20 3.94 -14.33
N GLU A 55 -11.46 4.81 -15.31
CA GLU A 55 -12.66 4.73 -16.16
C GLU A 55 -12.68 3.45 -16.99
N GLU A 56 -11.55 3.07 -17.58
CA GLU A 56 -11.40 1.79 -18.31
C GLU A 56 -11.69 0.61 -17.39
N ARG A 57 -11.14 0.62 -16.18
CA ARG A 57 -11.32 -0.47 -15.21
C ARG A 57 -12.77 -0.66 -14.74
N TYR A 58 -13.61 0.38 -14.81
CA TYR A 58 -15.05 0.27 -14.50
C TYR A 58 -15.90 -0.20 -15.67
N LYS A 59 -15.37 -0.20 -16.90
CA LYS A 59 -16.04 -0.70 -18.10
C LYS A 59 -15.85 -2.22 -18.27
N ASP A 60 -14.78 -2.77 -17.68
CA ASP A 60 -14.48 -4.20 -17.57
C ASP A 60 -15.24 -4.90 -16.43
#